data_AF-V4SBG7-F1
#
_entry.id   AF-V4SBG7-F1
#
_cell.length_a   1.000
_cell.length_b   1.000
_cell.length_c   1.000
_cell.angle_alpha   90.00
_cell.angle_beta   90.00
_cell.angle_gamma   90.00
#
_symmetry.space_group_name_H-M   'P 1'
#
loop_
_entity.id
_entity.type
_entity.pdbx_description
1 polymer ?
#
loop_
_entity_poly.entity_id
_entity_poly.type
_entity_poly.pdbx_seq_one_letter_code
_entity_poly.pdbx_strand_id
1 'polypeptide(L)'
;YPRTESTAYPSSFDFRGTLSALANNPVWGDYVERLLAEGYAKPRSGTDAGDHPPITPMRSATEDMLGKDAWRLYSYVCQHFLGTVSPDCKYIR
;
A
#
# COMPACT_ATOMS: atom_id res chain seq x y z
N TYR A 1 9.03 7.99 5.15
CA TYR A 1 10.26 7.81 5.94
C TYR A 1 10.15 6.48 6.66
N PRO A 2 11.18 5.60 6.66
CA PRO A 2 11.03 4.20 7.07
C PRO A 2 11.19 3.94 8.57
N ARG A 3 11.36 4.98 9.40
CA ARG A 3 11.47 4.85 10.87
C ARG A 3 10.28 5.55 11.49
N THR A 4 9.26 4.77 11.82
CA THR A 4 8.01 5.27 12.42
C THR A 4 7.40 4.19 13.31
N GLU A 5 6.77 4.62 14.39
CA GLU A 5 5.97 3.75 15.26
C GLU A 5 4.46 3.80 14.91
N SER A 6 4.07 4.76 14.07
CA SER A 6 2.68 4.94 13.66
C SER A 6 2.20 3.83 12.73
N THR A 7 1.01 3.32 13.04
CA THR A 7 0.27 2.33 12.25
C THR A 7 -1.06 2.88 11.73
N ALA A 8 -1.49 4.04 12.21
CA ALA A 8 -2.66 4.75 11.70
C ALA A 8 -2.30 5.64 10.49
N TYR A 9 -3.07 5.54 9.40
CA TYR A 9 -3.01 6.54 8.35
C TYR A 9 -3.63 7.86 8.83
N PRO A 10 -3.03 9.03 8.53
CA PRO A 10 -3.64 10.31 8.85
C PRO A 10 -4.94 10.51 8.07
N SER A 11 -5.87 11.29 8.61
CA SER A 11 -7.16 11.56 7.96
C SER A 11 -7.03 12.26 6.60
N SER A 12 -5.92 12.96 6.38
CA SER A 12 -5.56 13.65 5.13
C SER A 12 -4.78 12.77 4.14
N PHE A 13 -4.59 11.47 4.42
CA PHE A 13 -3.82 10.59 3.54
C PHE A 13 -4.51 10.38 2.19
N ASP A 14 -3.77 10.59 1.09
CA ASP A 14 -4.29 10.41 -0.28
C ASP A 14 -4.15 8.97 -0.77
N PHE A 15 -5.08 8.11 -0.36
CA PHE A 15 -5.12 6.71 -0.78
C PHE A 15 -5.26 6.55 -2.30
N ARG A 16 -6.09 7.39 -2.94
CA ARG A 16 -6.34 7.31 -4.38
C ARG A 16 -5.09 7.67 -5.17
N GLY A 17 -4.36 8.71 -4.75
CA GLY A 17 -3.08 9.08 -5.35
C GLY A 17 -2.03 8.00 -5.19
N THR A 18 -1.88 7.43 -3.99
CA THR A 18 -0.94 6.32 -3.75
C THR A 18 -1.28 5.08 -4.58
N LEU A 19 -2.56 4.70 -4.67
CA LEU A 19 -3.01 3.59 -5.53
C LEU A 19 -2.72 3.90 -7.01
N SER A 20 -3.08 5.09 -7.49
CA SER A 20 -2.86 5.49 -8.88
C SER A 20 -1.38 5.43 -9.26
N ALA A 21 -0.48 5.76 -8.34
CA ALA A 21 0.97 5.66 -8.56
C ALA A 21 1.46 4.22 -8.77
N LEU A 22 0.69 3.21 -8.37
CA LEU A 22 1.02 1.78 -8.48
C LEU A 22 0.29 1.06 -9.62
N ALA A 23 -0.68 1.71 -10.28
CA ALA A 23 -1.55 1.07 -11.27
C ALA A 23 -0.80 0.49 -12.48
N ASN A 24 0.32 1.11 -12.89
CA ASN A 24 1.10 0.64 -14.05
C ASN A 24 2.15 -0.43 -13.70
N ASN A 25 2.10 -1.03 -12.50
CA ASN A 25 3.06 -2.06 -12.12
C ASN A 25 2.65 -3.43 -12.70
N PRO A 26 3.55 -4.19 -13.34
CA PRO A 26 3.20 -5.45 -13.99
C PRO A 26 2.78 -6.57 -13.01
N VAL A 27 3.06 -6.46 -11.71
CA VAL A 27 2.77 -7.51 -10.72
C VAL A 27 1.40 -7.35 -10.07
N TRP A 28 0.99 -6.10 -9.80
CA TRP A 28 -0.25 -5.80 -9.06
C TRP A 28 -1.11 -4.71 -9.71
N GLY A 29 -0.73 -4.21 -10.88
CA GLY A 29 -1.44 -3.15 -11.60
C GLY A 29 -2.92 -3.47 -11.81
N ASP A 30 -3.22 -4.64 -12.37
CA ASP A 30 -4.59 -5.12 -12.56
C ASP A 30 -5.40 -5.20 -11.25
N TYR A 31 -4.74 -5.49 -10.13
CA TYR A 31 -5.40 -5.49 -8.81
C TYR A 31 -5.71 -4.07 -8.34
N VAL A 32 -4.76 -3.16 -8.51
CA VAL A 32 -4.90 -1.75 -8.18
C VAL A 32 -5.97 -1.07 -9.02
N GLU A 33 -6.04 -1.35 -10.32
CA GLU A 33 -7.07 -0.82 -11.20
C GLU A 33 -8.47 -1.26 -10.76
N ARG A 34 -8.63 -2.53 -10.37
CA ARG A 34 -9.89 -3.02 -9.79
C ARG A 34 -10.23 -2.32 -8.48
N LEU A 35 -9.27 -2.14 -7.58
CA LEU A 35 -9.51 -1.38 -6.34
C LEU A 35 -9.93 0.07 -6.62
N LEU A 36 -9.36 0.72 -7.63
CA LEU A 36 -9.72 2.08 -8.02
C LEU A 36 -11.12 2.15 -8.67
N ALA A 37 -11.53 1.11 -9.39
CA ALA A 37 -12.82 1.04 -10.07
C ALA A 37 -13.97 0.62 -9.15
N GLU A 38 -13.77 -0.43 -8.34
CA GLU A 38 -14.78 -1.01 -7.44
C GLU A 38 -14.83 -0.29 -6.08
N GLY A 39 -13.78 0.45 -5.75
CA GLY A 39 -13.57 1.08 -4.46
C GLY A 39 -12.65 0.28 -3.56
N TYR A 40 -11.85 0.99 -2.78
CA TYR A 40 -10.96 0.42 -1.76
C TYR A 40 -11.58 0.56 -0.37
N ALA A 41 -11.21 -0.34 0.53
CA ALA A 41 -11.66 -0.32 1.91
C ALA A 41 -10.94 0.77 2.71
N LYS A 42 -11.63 1.35 3.70
CA LYS A 42 -10.97 2.18 4.70
C LYS A 42 -10.05 1.29 5.55
N PRO A 43 -8.76 1.64 5.70
CA PRO A 43 -7.87 0.87 6.56
C PRO A 43 -8.36 0.78 7.99
N ARG A 44 -7.99 -0.32 8.65
CA ARG A 44 -8.26 -0.51 10.08
C ARG A 44 -7.61 0.61 10.89
N SER A 45 -8.27 1.00 11.98
CA SER A 45 -7.69 1.95 12.93
C SER A 45 -6.39 1.38 13.49
N GLY A 46 -5.35 2.22 13.53
CA GLY A 46 -4.07 1.93 14.16
C GLY A 46 -3.78 2.93 15.28
N THR A 47 -2.51 2.98 15.67
CA THR A 47 -1.96 3.96 16.61
C THR A 47 -1.25 5.07 15.85
N ASP A 48 -1.53 6.33 16.21
CA ASP A 48 -0.76 7.49 15.77
C ASP A 48 0.24 7.86 16.87
N ALA A 49 1.54 7.73 16.58
CA ALA A 49 2.62 8.09 17.50
C ALA A 49 3.04 9.56 17.36
N GLY A 50 2.46 10.31 16.42
CA GLY A 50 2.76 11.73 16.19
C GLY A 50 4.09 11.99 15.46
N ASP A 51 4.72 10.95 14.90
CA ASP A 51 6.00 11.03 14.21
C ASP A 51 5.86 11.18 12.68
N HIS A 52 5.57 10.07 11.99
CA HIS A 52 5.40 9.98 10.55
C HIS A 52 4.22 9.05 10.23
N PRO A 53 3.62 9.15 9.04
CA PRO A 53 2.63 8.15 8.60
C PRO A 53 3.25 6.75 8.47
N PRO A 54 2.43 5.69 8.46
CA PRO A 54 2.87 4.33 8.17
C PRO A 54 3.71 4.26 6.90
N ILE A 55 4.66 3.33 6.87
CA ILE A 55 5.55 3.12 5.72
C ILE A 55 4.70 2.75 4.51
N THR A 56 4.73 3.61 3.49
CA THR A 56 3.89 3.50 2.29
C THR A 56 4.71 3.66 1.03
N PRO A 57 4.32 2.98 -0.07
CA PRO A 57 4.94 3.19 -1.37
C PRO A 57 4.58 4.59 -1.90
N MET A 58 5.56 5.31 -2.44
CA MET A 58 5.36 6.67 -2.96
C MET A 58 5.52 6.75 -4.49
N ARG A 59 6.06 5.70 -5.11
CA ARG A 59 6.33 5.63 -6.56
C ARG A 59 6.41 4.16 -6.98
N SER A 60 5.85 3.82 -8.14
CA SER A 60 6.04 2.50 -8.75
C SER A 60 7.51 2.25 -9.11
N ALA A 61 7.95 1.01 -8.92
CA ALA A 61 9.25 0.50 -9.32
C ALA A 61 9.10 -0.96 -9.78
N THR A 62 10.07 -1.46 -10.54
CA THR A 62 10.16 -2.87 -10.97
C THR A 62 11.42 -3.52 -10.39
N GLU A 63 11.50 -4.85 -10.46
CA GLU A 63 12.70 -5.58 -10.03
C GLU A 63 13.95 -5.13 -10.79
N ASP A 64 13.85 -4.92 -12.10
CA ASP A 64 14.96 -4.45 -12.93
C ASP A 64 15.50 -3.07 -12.50
N MET A 65 14.63 -2.21 -11.96
CA MET A 65 15.02 -0.87 -11.49
C MET A 65 15.73 -0.90 -10.14
N LEU A 66 15.36 -1.83 -9.24
CA LEU A 66 15.82 -1.84 -7.85
C LEU A 66 16.89 -2.89 -7.57
N GLY A 67 16.96 -3.95 -8.38
CA GLY A 67 17.70 -5.17 -8.06
C GLY A 67 17.00 -6.01 -6.98
N LYS A 68 17.45 -7.26 -6.87
CA LYS A 68 16.74 -8.34 -6.14
C LYS A 68 16.39 -8.01 -4.69
N ASP A 69 17.34 -7.58 -3.86
CA ASP A 69 17.10 -7.41 -2.43
C ASP A 69 16.21 -6.20 -2.12
N ALA A 70 16.46 -5.08 -2.80
CA ALA A 70 15.64 -3.88 -2.66
C ALA A 70 14.22 -4.10 -3.21
N TRP A 71 14.10 -4.86 -4.30
CA TRP A 71 12.80 -5.28 -4.84
C TRP A 71 12.00 -6.14 -3.86
N ARG A 72 12.64 -7.10 -3.17
CA ARG A 72 11.95 -7.94 -2.17
C ARG A 72 11.36 -7.10 -1.04
N LEU A 73 12.10 -6.11 -0.54
CA LEU A 73 11.60 -5.20 0.49
C LEU A 73 10.49 -4.29 -0.04
N TYR A 74 10.71 -3.66 -1.20
CA TYR A 74 9.74 -2.75 -1.81
C TYR A 74 8.42 -3.47 -2.15
N SER A 75 8.49 -4.67 -2.71
CA SER A 75 7.31 -5.46 -3.07
C SER A 75 6.52 -5.90 -1.84
N TYR A 76 7.18 -6.20 -0.71
CA TYR A 76 6.50 -6.44 0.56
C TYR A 76 5.78 -5.19 1.06
N VAL A 77 6.44 -4.02 1.04
CA VAL A 77 5.82 -2.75 1.45
C VAL A 77 4.60 -2.42 0.58
N CYS A 78 4.68 -2.65 -0.73
CA CYS A 78 3.55 -2.44 -1.65
C CYS A 78 2.39 -3.38 -1.35
N GLN A 79 2.65 -4.68 -1.27
CA GLN A 79 1.61 -5.68 -1.01
C GLN A 79 0.97 -5.49 0.37
N HIS A 80 1.76 -5.11 1.38
CA HIS A 80 1.24 -4.79 2.70
C HIS A 80 0.31 -3.58 2.64
N PHE A 81 0.71 -2.47 1.99
CA PHE A 81 -0.16 -1.31 1.77
C PHE A 81 -1.44 -1.69 1.02
N LEU A 82 -1.33 -2.46 -0.07
CA LEU A 82 -2.51 -2.91 -0.81
C LEU A 82 -3.45 -3.71 0.10
N GLY A 83 -2.91 -4.63 0.91
CA GLY A 83 -3.68 -5.39 1.88
C GLY A 83 -4.41 -4.54 2.93
N THR A 84 -3.87 -3.38 3.33
CA THR A 84 -4.56 -2.50 4.30
C THR A 84 -5.76 -1.77 3.70
N VAL A 85 -5.79 -1.59 2.38
CA VAL A 85 -6.90 -0.95 1.64
C VAL A 85 -7.76 -1.97 0.87
N SER A 86 -7.42 -3.26 0.96
CA SER A 86 -8.22 -4.36 0.43
C SER A 86 -9.40 -4.69 1.35
N PRO A 87 -10.51 -5.21 0.82
CA PRO A 87 -11.55 -5.81 1.65
C PRO A 87 -11.03 -7.04 2.40
N ASP A 88 -11.54 -7.26 3.60
CA ASP A 88 -11.23 -8.47 4.38
C ASP A 88 -11.64 -9.74 3.61
N CYS A 89 -10.81 -10.78 3.69
CA CYS A 89 -11.11 -12.09 3.15
C CYS A 89 -12.33 -12.70 3.86
N LYS A 90 -13.35 -13.07 3.08
CA LYS A 90 -14.56 -13.75 3.57
C LYS A 90 -14.47 -15.23 3.22
N TYR A 91 -14.62 -16.10 4.21
CA TYR A 91 -14.62 -17.54 4.03
C TYR A 91 -15.73 -18.18 4.87
N ILE A 92 -16.19 -19.35 4.43
CA ILE A 92 -17.15 -20.18 5.18
C ILE A 92 -16.33 -21.17 6.00
N ARG A 93 -16.67 -21.30 7.29
CA ARG A 93 -16.00 -22.21 8.22
C ARG A 93 -16.68 -23.59 8.21
#